data_AF-A0A951KAA5-F1
#
_entry.id   AF-A0A951KAA5-F1
#
_cell.length_a   1.000
_cell.length_b   1.000
_cell.length_c   1.000
_cell.angle_alpha   90.00
_cell.angle_beta   90.00
_cell.angle_gamma   90.00
#
_symmetry.space_group_name_H-M   'P 1'
#
loop_
_entity.id
_entity.type
_entity.pdbx_description
1 polymer ?
#
loop_
_entity_poly.entity_id
_entity_poly.type
_entity_poly.pdbx_seq_one_letter_code
_entity_poly.pdbx_strand_id
1 'polypeptide(L)'
;PDGTSATVELSPVAGEEGIYSADWTAEKPGAYVGEIIAGQDTEEVGRDTLTFRREDGVAENFHTGQNKELLEKLSEQTGGRYFTPDDASKLSNDISYSEAGITSRETRDLWDMPILFLLVLGIRASEWVLRRRWGVV
;
A
#
# COMPACT_ATOMS: atom_id res chain seq x y z
N PRO A 1 14.94 32.48 -10.32
CA PRO A 1 16.29 32.41 -9.70
C PRO A 1 17.38 32.66 -10.75
N ASP A 2 18.43 33.42 -10.42
CA ASP A 2 19.59 33.71 -11.29
C ASP A 2 19.30 34.27 -12.70
N GLY A 3 18.12 34.84 -12.94
CA GLY A 3 17.73 35.36 -14.26
C GLY A 3 17.41 34.28 -15.31
N THR A 4 17.30 33.01 -14.93
CA THR A 4 16.84 31.95 -15.83
C THR A 4 15.37 32.15 -16.18
N SER A 5 15.08 32.34 -17.47
CA SER A 5 13.73 32.36 -18.04
C SER A 5 13.63 31.32 -19.16
N ALA A 6 12.43 30.78 -19.34
CA ALA A 6 12.11 29.90 -20.44
C ALA A 6 10.69 30.24 -20.92
N THR A 7 10.52 30.31 -22.24
CA THR A 7 9.20 30.42 -22.86
C THR A 7 8.80 29.02 -23.33
N VAL A 8 7.60 28.61 -22.96
CA VAL A 8 7.07 27.28 -23.27
C VAL A 8 5.74 27.46 -23.97
N GLU A 9 5.60 26.87 -25.15
CA GLU A 9 4.32 26.84 -25.86
C GLU A 9 3.39 25.81 -25.22
N LEU A 10 2.19 26.24 -24.87
CA LEU A 10 1.15 25.36 -24.35
C LEU A 10 0.46 24.63 -25.50
N SER A 11 0.26 23.33 -25.34
CA SER A 11 -0.47 22.50 -26.31
C SER A 11 -1.90 22.26 -25.84
N PRO A 12 -2.89 22.24 -26.74
CA PRO A 12 -4.27 21.93 -26.38
C PRO A 12 -4.40 20.48 -25.89
N VAL A 13 -5.19 20.27 -24.83
CA VAL A 13 -5.45 18.93 -24.28
C VAL A 13 -6.54 18.25 -25.10
N ALA A 14 -6.24 17.06 -25.62
CA ALA A 14 -7.18 16.33 -26.47
C ALA A 14 -8.45 15.92 -25.69
N GLY A 15 -9.61 16.36 -26.18
CA GLY A 15 -10.91 16.06 -25.58
C GLY A 15 -11.40 17.11 -24.57
N GLU A 16 -10.61 18.14 -24.26
CA GLU A 16 -10.99 19.23 -23.36
C GLU A 16 -10.85 20.58 -24.07
N GLU A 17 -11.97 21.16 -24.51
CA GLU A 17 -11.96 22.47 -25.16
C GLU A 17 -11.55 23.57 -24.17
N GLY A 18 -10.63 24.44 -24.60
CA GLY A 18 -10.15 25.57 -23.80
C GLY A 18 -9.09 25.23 -22.76
N ILE A 19 -8.68 23.96 -22.64
CA ILE A 19 -7.62 23.53 -21.73
C ILE A 19 -6.30 23.36 -22.50
N TYR A 20 -5.26 23.99 -21.99
CA TYR A 20 -3.92 23.97 -22.54
C TYR A 20 -2.94 23.54 -21.47
N SER A 21 -1.94 22.74 -21.84
CA SER A 21 -0.93 22.20 -20.92
C SER A 21 0.45 22.22 -21.56
N ALA A 22 1.48 22.34 -20.71
CA ALA A 22 2.86 22.10 -21.09
C ALA A 22 3.63 21.54 -19.89
N ASP A 23 4.61 20.70 -20.20
CA ASP A 23 5.56 20.20 -19.23
C ASP A 23 6.85 21.02 -19.32
N TRP A 24 7.28 21.55 -18.19
CA TRP A 24 8.54 22.26 -18.08
C TRP A 24 9.28 21.83 -16.82
N THR A 25 10.56 21.51 -16.99
CA THR A 25 11.43 21.13 -15.87
C THR A 25 12.30 22.31 -15.46
N ALA A 26 12.09 22.81 -14.24
CA ALA A 26 12.97 23.80 -13.64
C ALA A 26 14.30 23.16 -13.24
N GLU A 27 15.40 23.56 -13.90
CA GLU A 27 16.73 23.00 -13.64
C GLU A 27 17.27 23.31 -12.23
N LYS A 28 16.89 24.45 -11.65
CA LYS A 28 17.42 24.94 -10.37
C LYS A 28 16.34 25.06 -9.31
N PRO A 29 16.64 24.76 -8.04
CA PRO A 29 15.73 25.07 -6.95
C PRO A 29 15.58 26.59 -6.75
N GLY A 30 14.41 27.02 -6.30
CA GLY A 30 14.13 28.41 -5.96
C GLY A 30 12.70 28.85 -6.26
N ALA A 31 12.42 30.14 -6.03
CA ALA A 31 11.15 30.76 -6.38
C ALA A 31 11.11 31.14 -7.87
N TYR A 32 10.00 30.82 -8.51
CA TYR A 32 9.70 31.10 -9.90
C TYR A 32 8.40 31.88 -10.02
N VAL A 33 8.33 32.73 -11.04
CA VAL A 33 7.12 33.42 -11.47
C VAL A 33 6.84 32.94 -12.88
N GLY A 34 5.68 32.33 -13.08
CA GLY A 34 5.16 31.95 -14.39
C GLY A 34 4.18 33.01 -14.86
N GLU A 35 4.38 33.49 -16.08
CA GLU A 35 3.46 34.39 -16.76
C GLU A 35 2.84 33.64 -17.93
N ILE A 36 1.52 33.57 -17.95
CA ILE A 36 0.75 32.90 -18.98
C ILE A 36 0.06 33.98 -19.80
N ILE A 37 0.35 34.02 -21.09
CA ILE A 37 -0.24 34.96 -22.02
C ILE A 37 -1.08 34.16 -23.00
N ALA A 38 -2.38 34.44 -23.03
CA ALA A 38 -3.29 33.93 -24.05
C ALA A 38 -3.47 35.02 -25.11
N GLY A 39 -3.27 34.68 -26.37
CA GLY A 39 -3.38 35.62 -27.47
C GLY A 39 -3.52 34.94 -28.81
N GLN A 40 -3.94 35.72 -29.81
CA GLN A 40 -3.98 35.30 -31.21
C GLN A 40 -3.17 36.31 -32.03
N ASP A 41 -2.13 35.81 -32.71
CA ASP A 41 -1.15 36.62 -33.45
C ASP A 41 -0.49 37.71 -32.58
N THR A 42 -0.93 38.96 -32.75
CA THR A 42 -0.42 40.14 -32.01
C THR A 42 -1.38 40.67 -30.95
N GLU A 43 -2.55 40.05 -30.78
CA GLU A 43 -3.57 40.49 -29.83
C GLU A 43 -3.56 39.62 -28.58
N GLU A 44 -3.18 40.23 -27.45
CA GLU A 44 -3.27 39.60 -26.13
C GLU A 44 -4.73 39.59 -25.67
N VAL A 45 -5.27 38.39 -25.48
CA VAL A 45 -6.64 38.14 -25.01
C VAL A 45 -6.68 38.08 -23.48
N GLY A 46 -5.59 37.66 -22.84
CA GLY A 46 -5.50 37.62 -21.39
C GLY A 46 -4.11 37.26 -20.88
N ARG A 47 -3.88 37.59 -19.60
CA ARG A 47 -2.64 37.33 -18.89
C ARG A 47 -2.94 36.88 -17.48
N ASP A 48 -2.22 35.84 -17.05
CA ASP A 48 -2.24 35.38 -15.66
C ASP A 48 -0.82 35.23 -15.14
N THR A 49 -0.65 35.36 -13.83
CA THR A 49 0.65 35.25 -13.16
C THR A 49 0.53 34.36 -11.94
N LEU A 50 1.35 33.32 -11.91
CA LEU A 50 1.41 32.39 -10.79
C LEU A 50 2.82 32.32 -10.23
N THR A 51 2.90 32.20 -8.91
CA THR A 51 4.18 32.05 -8.19
C THR A 51 4.26 30.67 -7.60
N PHE A 52 5.38 30.00 -7.82
CA PHE A 52 5.64 28.66 -7.27
C PHE A 52 7.10 28.54 -6.85
N ARG A 53 7.38 27.60 -5.97
CA ARG A 53 8.75 27.33 -5.47
C ARG A 53 9.12 25.90 -5.80
N ARG A 54 10.21 25.73 -6.54
CA ARG A 54 10.78 24.41 -6.84
C ARG A 54 11.85 24.10 -5.79
N GLU A 55 11.78 22.92 -5.22
CA GLU A 55 12.74 22.44 -4.21
C GLU A 55 13.38 21.14 -4.69
N ASP A 56 14.65 20.94 -4.37
CA ASP A 56 15.29 19.63 -4.49
C ASP A 56 14.92 18.79 -3.25
N GLY A 57 14.32 17.62 -3.46
CA GLY A 57 14.04 16.69 -2.39
C GLY A 57 13.93 15.27 -2.93
N VAL A 58 14.58 14.31 -2.25
CA VAL A 58 14.16 12.91 -2.35
C VAL A 58 12.71 12.84 -1.84
N ALA A 59 11.83 12.16 -2.58
CA ALA A 59 10.41 12.03 -2.26
C ALA A 59 10.14 11.57 -0.81
N GLU A 60 11.14 10.97 -0.15
CA GLU A 60 11.14 10.59 1.28
C GLU A 60 10.83 11.74 2.25
N ASN A 61 11.13 13.01 1.89
CA ASN A 61 10.86 14.17 2.74
C ASN A 61 9.59 14.95 2.37
N PHE A 62 8.91 14.56 1.28
CA PHE A 62 7.60 15.13 0.95
C PHE A 62 6.52 14.38 1.74
N HIS A 63 5.70 15.11 2.48
CA HIS A 63 4.65 14.55 3.35
C HIS A 63 5.16 13.57 4.43
N THR A 64 6.16 13.97 5.21
CA THR A 64 6.64 13.20 6.38
C THR A 64 5.61 13.06 7.51
N GLY A 65 4.48 13.78 7.41
CA GLY A 65 3.35 13.63 8.31
C GLY A 65 2.43 12.47 7.92
N GLN A 66 1.76 11.88 8.92
CA GLN A 66 0.72 10.88 8.67
C GLN A 66 -0.40 11.47 7.80
N ASN A 67 -0.70 10.85 6.65
CA ASN A 67 -1.87 11.20 5.85
C ASN A 67 -3.14 10.60 6.47
N LYS A 68 -3.70 11.31 7.47
CA LYS A 68 -4.87 10.87 8.22
C LYS A 68 -6.08 10.60 7.33
N GLU A 69 -6.37 11.50 6.40
CA GLU A 69 -7.53 11.38 5.50
C GLU A 69 -7.46 10.10 4.65
N LEU A 70 -6.29 9.79 4.09
CA LEU A 70 -6.07 8.57 3.32
C LEU A 70 -6.28 7.33 4.19
N LEU A 71 -5.72 7.32 5.39
CA LEU A 71 -5.81 6.16 6.30
C LEU A 71 -7.23 5.93 6.81
N GLU A 72 -7.98 7.00 7.10
CA GLU A 72 -9.39 6.92 7.46
C GLU A 72 -10.21 6.32 6.30
N LYS A 73 -10.09 6.88 5.09
CA LYS A 73 -10.76 6.35 3.89
C LYS A 73 -10.41 4.89 3.61
N LEU A 74 -9.14 4.53 3.74
CA LEU A 74 -8.70 3.15 3.53
C LEU A 74 -9.32 2.20 4.55
N SER A 75 -9.38 2.61 5.82
CA SER A 75 -10.01 1.80 6.87
C SER A 75 -11.51 1.59 6.60
N GLU A 76 -12.23 2.63 6.19
CA GLU A 76 -13.65 2.54 5.82
C GLU A 76 -13.88 1.59 4.62
N GLN A 77 -13.05 1.71 3.57
CA GLN A 77 -13.18 0.89 2.37
C GLN A 77 -12.82 -0.59 2.60
N THR A 78 -11.90 -0.88 3.51
CA THR A 78 -11.46 -2.24 3.82
C THR A 78 -12.30 -2.91 4.92
N GLY A 79 -13.27 -2.18 5.51
CA GLY A 79 -14.03 -2.63 6.67
C GLY A 79 -13.21 -2.66 7.98
N GLY A 80 -12.05 -2.02 7.98
CA GLY A 80 -11.21 -1.83 9.16
C GLY A 80 -11.63 -0.61 9.99
N ARG A 81 -10.84 -0.29 11.01
CA ARG A 81 -11.04 0.88 11.88
C ARG A 81 -9.76 1.69 11.98
N TYR A 82 -9.87 3.01 11.85
CA TYR A 82 -8.76 3.93 12.11
C TYR A 82 -8.61 4.15 13.63
N PHE A 83 -7.38 4.06 14.13
CA PHE A 83 -7.05 4.27 15.54
C PHE A 83 -6.12 5.48 15.68
N THR A 84 -6.41 6.34 16.65
CA THR A 84 -5.50 7.40 17.08
C THR A 84 -4.53 6.89 18.15
N PRO A 85 -3.43 7.60 18.44
CA PRO A 85 -2.52 7.23 19.53
C PRO A 85 -3.22 7.09 20.89
N ASP A 86 -4.23 7.92 21.15
CA ASP A 86 -5.02 7.86 22.40
C ASP A 86 -5.92 6.62 22.48
N ASP A 87 -6.37 6.14 21.32
CA ASP A 87 -7.21 4.94 21.18
C ASP A 87 -6.39 3.64 21.09
N ALA A 88 -5.04 3.72 21.06
CA ALA A 88 -4.16 2.57 20.87
C ALA A 88 -4.36 1.47 21.92
N SER A 89 -4.82 1.82 23.13
CA SER A 89 -5.16 0.84 24.17
C SER A 89 -6.33 -0.09 23.79
N LYS A 90 -7.29 0.43 23.00
CA LYS A 90 -8.47 -0.31 22.54
C LYS A 90 -8.14 -1.30 21.42
N LEU A 91 -7.02 -1.10 20.74
CA LEU A 91 -6.55 -1.97 19.65
C LEU A 91 -6.39 -3.43 20.11
N SER A 92 -5.93 -3.65 21.34
CA SER A 92 -5.78 -5.00 21.90
C SER A 92 -7.11 -5.76 21.98
N ASN A 93 -8.21 -5.06 22.26
CA ASN A 93 -9.55 -5.65 22.33
C ASN A 93 -10.12 -5.92 20.93
N ASP A 94 -9.86 -5.03 19.96
CA ASP A 94 -10.35 -5.15 18.58
C ASP A 94 -9.53 -6.18 17.75
N ILE A 95 -8.25 -6.41 18.10
CA ILE A 95 -7.42 -7.48 17.52
C ILE A 95 -7.83 -8.85 18.05
N SER A 96 -8.28 -8.92 19.31
CA SER A 96 -8.55 -10.16 20.00
C SER A 96 -9.93 -10.74 19.64
N TYR A 97 -10.18 -10.98 18.35
CA TYR A 97 -11.14 -11.98 17.82
C TYR A 97 -11.24 -11.97 16.28
N SER A 98 -10.49 -11.12 15.58
CA SER A 98 -10.44 -11.19 14.13
C SER A 98 -9.41 -12.25 13.71
N GLU A 99 -9.89 -13.48 13.50
CA GLU A 99 -9.33 -14.35 12.45
C GLU A 99 -9.49 -13.62 11.11
N ALA A 100 -8.74 -12.53 10.91
CA ALA A 100 -8.63 -11.85 9.65
C ALA A 100 -7.85 -12.76 8.70
N GLY A 101 -8.49 -13.83 8.22
CA GLY A 101 -8.19 -14.52 6.98
C GLY A 101 -6.73 -14.89 6.71
N ILE A 102 -5.87 -15.03 7.72
CA ILE A 102 -4.60 -15.71 7.53
C ILE A 102 -4.96 -17.18 7.63
N THR A 103 -5.37 -17.77 6.51
CA THR A 103 -5.42 -19.22 6.33
C THR A 103 -3.98 -19.72 6.47
N SER A 104 -3.49 -19.79 7.70
CA SER A 104 -2.25 -20.46 8.03
C SER A 104 -2.52 -21.91 7.76
N ARG A 105 -1.99 -22.40 6.63
CA ARG A 105 -2.02 -23.81 6.29
C ARG A 105 -1.12 -24.53 7.28
N GLU A 106 -1.66 -24.82 8.45
CA GLU A 106 -0.99 -25.62 9.46
C GLU A 106 -0.92 -27.05 8.93
N THR A 107 0.21 -27.39 8.33
CA THR A 107 0.46 -28.75 7.85
C THR A 107 0.80 -29.58 9.07
N ARG A 108 -0.23 -30.20 9.66
CA ARG A 108 -0.05 -31.16 10.75
C ARG A 108 0.54 -32.42 10.16
N ASP A 109 1.76 -32.76 10.57
CA ASP A 109 2.39 -34.02 10.18
C ASP A 109 1.63 -35.20 10.80
N LEU A 110 1.01 -36.02 9.94
CA LEU A 110 0.28 -37.21 10.36
C LEU A 110 1.17 -38.24 11.06
N TRP A 111 2.49 -38.17 10.85
CA TRP A 111 3.49 -39.08 11.41
C TRP A 111 3.64 -39.00 12.93
N ASP A 112 3.42 -37.83 13.53
CA ASP A 112 3.55 -37.64 15.00
C ASP A 112 2.23 -37.87 15.74
N MET A 113 1.24 -38.51 15.09
CA MET A 113 -0.01 -38.82 15.74
C MET A 113 0.14 -40.08 16.62
N PRO A 114 -0.18 -40.02 17.93
CA PRO A 114 -0.03 -41.15 18.85
C PRO A 114 -0.85 -42.39 18.42
N ILE A 115 -1.87 -42.20 17.58
CA ILE A 115 -2.67 -43.30 17.04
C ILE A 115 -1.87 -44.23 16.11
N LEU A 116 -0.91 -43.71 15.33
CA LEU A 116 -0.05 -44.53 14.47
C LEU A 116 0.86 -45.44 15.31
N PHE A 117 1.39 -44.90 16.41
CA PHE A 117 2.19 -45.66 17.37
C PHE A 117 1.36 -46.80 18.00
N LEU A 118 0.15 -46.49 18.45
CA LEU A 118 -0.78 -47.50 19.00
C LEU A 118 -1.17 -48.56 17.97
N LEU A 119 -1.34 -48.18 16.70
CA LEU A 119 -1.68 -49.11 15.62
C LEU A 119 -0.53 -50.11 15.37
N VAL A 120 0.72 -49.63 15.31
CA VAL A 120 1.91 -50.51 15.15
C VAL A 120 2.04 -51.47 16.33
N LEU A 121 1.89 -50.98 17.56
CA LEU A 121 1.87 -51.84 18.75
C LEU A 121 0.73 -52.84 18.71
N GLY A 122 -0.47 -52.41 18.28
CA GLY A 122 -1.64 -53.24 18.15
C GLY A 122 -1.45 -54.38 17.15
N ILE A 123 -0.82 -54.13 16.00
CA ILE A 123 -0.49 -55.18 15.03
C ILE A 123 0.47 -56.20 15.63
N ARG A 124 1.54 -55.75 16.29
CA ARG A 124 2.52 -56.65 16.93
C ARG A 124 1.92 -57.44 18.09
N ALA A 125 1.09 -56.81 18.91
CA ALA A 125 0.37 -57.47 19.99
C ALA A 125 -0.63 -58.49 19.43
N SER A 126 -1.36 -58.14 18.38
CA SER A 126 -2.31 -59.04 17.71
C SER A 126 -1.60 -60.25 17.11
N GLU A 127 -0.46 -60.03 16.46
CA GLU A 127 0.38 -61.10 15.94
C GLU A 127 0.84 -62.04 17.06
N TRP A 128 1.34 -61.49 18.17
CA TRP A 128 1.75 -62.28 19.34
C TRP A 128 0.58 -63.08 19.93
N VAL A 129 -0.60 -62.47 20.10
CA VAL A 129 -1.81 -63.16 20.59
C VAL A 129 -2.22 -64.27 19.62
N LEU A 130 -2.15 -64.04 18.32
CA LEU A 130 -2.49 -65.02 17.30
C LEU A 130 -1.50 -66.20 17.31
N ARG A 131 -0.18 -65.92 17.39
CA ARG A 131 0.86 -66.94 17.54
C ARG A 131 0.67 -67.75 18.83
N ARG A 132 0.30 -67.09 19.93
CA ARG A 132 -0.01 -67.73 21.21
C ARG A 132 -1.24 -68.63 21.12
N ARG A 133 -2.28 -68.21 20.39
CA ARG A 133 -3.54 -68.96 20.27
C ARG A 133 -3.46 -70.13 19.30
N TRP A 134 -2.55 -70.08 18.32
CA TRP A 134 -2.29 -71.18 17.38
C TRP A 134 -1.14 -72.10 17.80
N GLY A 135 -0.58 -71.92 19.01
CA GLY A 135 0.36 -72.88 19.60
C GLY A 135 1.75 -72.90 18.96
N VAL A 136 2.15 -71.82 18.29
CA VAL A 136 3.50 -71.70 17.67
C VAL A 136 4.54 -71.19 18.68
N VAL A 137 4.16 -71.04 19.97
CA VAL A 137 5.04 -70.64 21.09
C VAL A 137 4.71 -71.42 22.36
#